data_AF-A0A7J6U797-F1
#
_entry.id   AF-A0A7J6U797-F1
#
_cell.length_a   1.000
_cell.length_b   1.000
_cell.length_c   1.000
_cell.angle_alpha   90.00
_cell.angle_beta   90.00
_cell.angle_gamma   90.00
#
_symmetry.space_group_name_H-M   'P 1'
#
loop_
_entity.id
_entity.type
_entity.pdbx_description
1 polymer ?
#
loop_
_entity_poly.entity_id
_entity_poly.type
_entity_poly.pdbx_seq_one_letter_code
_entity_poly.pdbx_strand_id
1 'polypeptide(L)'
;QDETHKAERVQEDRSISIEAAIVRIMKTRKTCSHQQLVSEVLNQLSFFKPNPKVIKQRIEHLIEREYLERDENQPNVYRYLA
;
A
#
# COMPACT_ATOMS: atom_id res chain seq x y z
N GLN A 1 -26.83 12.67 -10.74
CA GLN A 1 -26.53 11.22 -10.62
C GLN A 1 -25.26 10.79 -11.38
N ASP A 2 -24.77 11.54 -12.38
CA ASP A 2 -23.56 11.15 -13.16
C ASP A 2 -22.20 11.45 -12.45
N GLU A 3 -22.12 12.51 -11.65
CA GLU A 3 -20.87 12.92 -10.97
C GLU A 3 -20.42 11.97 -9.86
N THR A 4 -21.35 11.34 -9.14
CA THR A 4 -21.04 10.42 -8.03
C THR A 4 -20.29 9.19 -8.54
N HIS A 5 -20.72 8.60 -9.66
CA HIS A 5 -20.06 7.43 -10.25
C HIS A 5 -18.63 7.72 -10.73
N LYS A 6 -18.31 8.95 -11.14
CA LYS A 6 -16.94 9.30 -11.55
C LYS A 6 -16.00 9.41 -10.37
N ALA A 7 -16.46 9.99 -9.25
CA ALA A 7 -15.65 10.14 -8.05
C ALA A 7 -15.29 8.78 -7.42
N GLU A 8 -16.24 7.84 -7.41
CA GLU A 8 -16.04 6.48 -6.87
C GLU A 8 -14.98 5.73 -7.67
N ARG A 9 -15.07 5.73 -9.01
CA ARG A 9 -14.07 5.10 -9.89
C ARG A 9 -12.66 5.64 -9.66
N VAL A 10 -12.53 6.96 -9.55
CA VAL A 10 -11.23 7.61 -9.28
C VAL A 10 -10.64 7.15 -7.94
N GLN A 11 -11.47 6.94 -6.93
CA GLN A 11 -11.02 6.45 -5.63
C GLN A 11 -10.60 4.97 -5.66
N GLU A 12 -11.31 4.15 -6.43
CA GLU A 12 -10.94 2.76 -6.69
C GLU A 12 -9.60 2.68 -7.43
N ASP A 13 -9.42 3.43 -8.52
CA ASP A 13 -8.17 3.49 -9.29
C ASP A 13 -6.98 3.90 -8.42
N ARG A 14 -7.16 4.87 -7.52
CA ARG A 14 -6.14 5.28 -6.56
C ARG A 14 -5.81 4.16 -5.56
N SER A 15 -6.82 3.43 -5.10
CA SER A 15 -6.63 2.33 -4.16
C SER A 15 -5.86 1.17 -4.81
N ILE A 16 -6.18 0.85 -6.06
CA ILE A 16 -5.45 -0.14 -6.87
C ILE A 16 -4.00 0.31 -7.09
N SER A 17 -3.79 1.60 -7.40
CA SER A 17 -2.46 2.16 -7.60
C SER A 17 -1.59 2.08 -6.33
N ILE A 18 -2.18 2.31 -5.15
CA ILE A 18 -1.51 2.16 -3.85
C ILE A 18 -1.11 0.71 -3.60
N GLU A 19 -2.04 -0.24 -3.80
CA GLU A 19 -1.78 -1.67 -3.60
C GLU A 19 -0.66 -2.16 -4.53
N ALA A 20 -0.72 -1.78 -5.81
CA ALA A 20 0.31 -2.11 -6.80
C ALA A 20 1.69 -1.52 -6.45
N ALA A 21 1.74 -0.29 -5.93
CA ALA A 21 2.99 0.35 -5.49
C ALA A 21 3.60 -0.40 -4.30
N ILE A 22 2.78 -0.76 -3.29
CA ILE A 22 3.22 -1.53 -2.13
C ILE A 22 3.82 -2.87 -2.56
N VAL A 23 3.09 -3.63 -3.39
CA VAL A 23 3.54 -4.95 -3.88
C VAL A 23 4.84 -4.82 -4.67
N ARG A 24 4.99 -3.82 -5.55
CA ARG A 24 6.20 -3.60 -6.33
C ARG A 24 7.43 -3.33 -5.46
N ILE A 25 7.27 -2.46 -4.45
CA ILE A 25 8.34 -2.13 -3.48
C ILE A 25 8.73 -3.38 -2.69
N MET A 26 7.75 -4.07 -2.11
CA MET A 26 7.97 -5.24 -1.26
C MET A 26 8.54 -6.43 -2.04
N LYS A 27 8.08 -6.67 -3.28
CA LYS A 27 8.63 -7.71 -4.15
C LYS A 27 10.12 -7.52 -4.43
N THR A 28 10.55 -6.27 -4.55
CA THR A 28 11.95 -5.90 -4.83
C THR A 28 12.81 -5.97 -3.57
N ARG A 29 12.34 -5.39 -2.46
CA ARG A 29 13.13 -5.30 -1.21
C ARG A 29 13.10 -6.57 -0.36
N LYS A 30 12.08 -7.43 -0.53
CA LYS A 30 11.75 -8.62 0.27
C LYS A 30 11.40 -8.32 1.73
N THR A 31 12.07 -7.37 2.37
CA THR A 31 11.77 -6.86 3.70
C THR A 31 11.82 -5.34 3.72
N CYS A 32 10.94 -4.69 4.48
CA CYS A 32 10.91 -3.23 4.59
C CYS A 32 10.26 -2.77 5.91
N SER A 33 10.81 -1.73 6.54
CA SER A 33 10.15 -1.12 7.69
C SER A 33 8.91 -0.33 7.28
N HIS A 34 7.94 -0.20 8.20
CA HIS A 34 6.71 0.55 7.97
C HIS A 34 6.96 1.98 7.51
N GLN A 35 7.87 2.68 8.19
CA GLN A 35 8.20 4.07 7.85
C GLN A 35 8.80 4.18 6.44
N GLN A 36 9.70 3.26 6.07
CA GLN A 36 10.29 3.25 4.73
C GLN A 36 9.24 2.93 3.66
N LEU A 37 8.43 1.90 3.88
CA LEU A 37 7.38 1.50 2.93
C LEU A 37 6.39 2.64 2.67
N VAL A 38 5.88 3.27 3.73
CA VAL A 38 4.96 4.41 3.60
C VAL A 38 5.62 5.58 2.87
N SER A 39 6.88 5.89 3.19
CA SER A 39 7.61 6.98 2.53
C SER A 39 7.83 6.70 1.04
N GLU A 40 8.20 5.48 0.67
CA GLU A 40 8.39 5.11 -0.73
C GLU A 40 7.08 5.13 -1.52
N VAL A 41 5.98 4.66 -0.93
CA VAL A 41 4.65 4.72 -1.57
C VAL A 41 4.22 6.18 -1.78
N LEU A 42 4.41 7.05 -0.78
CA LEU A 42 4.11 8.49 -0.90
C LEU A 42 4.94 9.16 -1.99
N ASN A 43 6.22 8.81 -2.09
CA ASN A 43 7.12 9.34 -3.11
C ASN A 43 6.72 8.89 -4.53
N GLN A 44 6.42 7.60 -4.73
CA GLN A 44 5.98 7.06 -6.03
C GLN A 44 4.64 7.63 -6.48
N LEU A 45 3.73 7.91 -5.54
CA LEU A 45 2.36 8.36 -5.81
C LEU A 45 2.15 9.85 -5.50
N SER A 46 3.25 10.62 -5.54
CA SER A 46 3.27 12.05 -5.19
C SER A 46 2.31 12.91 -6.02
N PHE A 47 1.95 12.47 -7.24
CA PHE A 47 1.05 13.20 -8.14
C PHE A 47 -0.37 13.42 -7.58
N PHE A 48 -0.89 12.49 -6.76
CA PHE A 48 -2.21 12.64 -6.12
C PHE A 48 -2.18 12.67 -4.61
N LYS A 49 -0.98 12.54 -4.00
CA LYS A 49 -0.75 12.66 -2.55
C LYS A 49 -1.69 11.74 -1.75
N PRO A 50 -1.49 10.41 -1.81
CA PRO A 50 -2.35 9.46 -1.11
C PRO A 50 -2.36 9.74 0.39
N ASN A 51 -3.53 9.58 1.01
CA ASN A 51 -3.66 9.71 2.46
C ASN A 51 -2.92 8.54 3.13
N PRO A 52 -1.99 8.80 4.07
CA PRO A 52 -1.28 7.73 4.80
C PRO A 52 -2.22 6.72 5.47
N LYS A 53 -3.41 7.12 5.89
CA LYS A 53 -4.42 6.22 6.45
C LYS A 53 -4.85 5.14 5.46
N VAL A 54 -5.02 5.49 4.18
CA VAL A 54 -5.40 4.54 3.12
C VAL A 54 -4.25 3.58 2.83
N ILE A 55 -3.00 4.07 2.83
CA ILE A 55 -1.82 3.20 2.67
C ILE A 55 -1.78 2.15 3.78
N LYS A 56 -1.97 2.56 5.04
CA LYS A 56 -2.03 1.63 6.18
C LYS A 56 -3.12 0.57 6.01
N GLN A 57 -4.33 0.98 5.63
CA GLN A 57 -5.43 0.04 5.36
C GLN A 57 -5.09 -0.96 4.24
N ARG A 58 -4.41 -0.51 3.18
CA ARG A 58 -3.97 -1.40 2.09
C ARG A 58 -2.87 -2.37 2.53
N ILE A 59 -1.97 -1.95 3.41
CA ILE A 59 -0.95 -2.85 3.98
C ILE A 59 -1.62 -3.96 4.80
N GLU A 60 -2.56 -3.63 5.68
CA GLU A 60 -3.30 -4.64 6.46
C GLU A 60 -4.07 -5.60 5.54
N HIS A 61 -4.74 -5.09 4.50
CA HIS A 61 -5.41 -5.92 3.51
C HIS A 61 -4.46 -6.88 2.78
N LEU A 62 -3.23 -6.45 2.48
CA LEU A 62 -2.21 -7.30 1.87
C LEU A 62 -1.65 -8.36 2.84
N ILE A 63 -1.69 -8.09 4.16
CA ILE A 63 -1.36 -9.09 5.19
C ILE A 63 -2.48 -10.14 5.28
N GLU A 64 -3.74 -9.70 5.32
CA GLU A 64 -4.91 -10.60 5.35
C GLU A 64 -4.96 -11.54 4.13
N ARG A 65 -4.45 -11.07 2.98
CA ARG A 65 -4.37 -11.84 1.73
C ARG A 65 -3.06 -12.61 1.58
N GLU A 66 -2.24 -12.69 2.63
CA GLU A 66 -0.98 -13.46 2.66
C GLU A 66 0.04 -13.01 1.60
N TYR A 67 -0.02 -11.75 1.14
CA TYR A 67 1.05 -11.16 0.30
C TYR A 67 2.20 -10.64 1.16
N LEU A 68 1.89 -10.20 2.38
CA LEU A 68 2.83 -9.68 3.36
C LEU A 68 2.63 -10.37 4.71
N GLU A 69 3.68 -10.42 5.51
CA GLU A 69 3.62 -10.77 6.93
C GLU A 69 4.36 -9.72 7.76
N ARG A 70 4.05 -9.63 9.05
CA ARG A 70 4.87 -8.88 10.00
C ARG A 70 5.99 -9.78 10.49
N ASP A 71 7.19 -9.23 10.63
CA ASP A 71 8.30 -9.96 11.20
C ASP A 71 8.02 -10.34 12.67
N GLU A 72 8.33 -11.57 13.04
CA GLU A 72 8.05 -12.12 14.39
C GLU A 72 8.78 -11.36 15.50
N ASN A 73 9.96 -10.82 15.20
CA ASN A 73 10.78 -10.10 16.18
C ASN A 73 10.56 -8.58 16.12
N GLN A 74 10.10 -8.08 14.97
CA GLN A 74 9.97 -6.66 14.68
C GLN A 74 8.62 -6.35 14.02
N PRO A 75 7.55 -6.05 14.78
CA PRO A 75 6.21 -5.84 14.21
C PRO A 75 6.10 -4.64 13.26
N ASN A 76 7.10 -3.75 13.27
CA ASN A 76 7.20 -2.61 12.36
C ASN A 76 7.93 -2.95 11.04
N VAL A 77 8.31 -4.20 10.83
CA VAL A 77 8.95 -4.70 9.61
C VAL A 77 8.00 -5.66 8.92
N TYR A 78 7.85 -5.48 7.62
CA TYR A 78 7.06 -6.35 6.76
C TYR A 78 7.98 -7.24 5.93
N ARG A 79 7.55 -8.48 5.66
CA ARG A 79 8.19 -9.41 4.73
C ARG A 79 7.22 -9.75 3.60
N TYR A 80 7.75 -9.95 2.40
CA TYR A 80 6.99 -10.32 1.21
C TYR A 80 6.90 -11.85 1.09
N LEU A 81 5.69 -12.38 0.91
CA LEU A 81 5.40 -13.82 0.91
C LEU A 81 5.20 -14.44 -0.49
N ALA A 82 4.87 -13.63 -1.50
CA ALA A 82 4.53 -14.09 -2.85
C ALA A 82 5.66 -13.90 -3.88
#